data_AF-A0A2P8E681-F1
#
_entry.id   AF-A0A2P8E681-F1
#
_cell.length_a   1.000
_cell.length_b   1.000
_cell.length_c   1.000
_cell.angle_alpha   90.00
_cell.angle_beta   90.00
_cell.angle_gamma   90.00
#
_symmetry.space_group_name_H-M   'P 1'
#
loop_
_entity.id
_entity.type
_entity.pdbx_description
1 polymer ?
#
loop_
_entity_poly.entity_id
_entity_poly.type
_entity_poly.pdbx_seq_one_letter_code
_entity_poly.pdbx_strand_id
1 'polypeptide(L)'
;MKLSISKNVHLVEPGDFEPTDHWYPRVLNSNIHPLVAYFLNLSHDQMVERYHRLHPSSDADAIMGILKYQPKYFRWAGTDLMHVTNHEGNRRLTVIETNSCPSGQKSMPLLDLNVEQGGYRRLIEETFKPLVNSVQEEGSLAVIYDKNPMENIGYAATIADIFGENVLLAKFEKNDQDPPAKFVENKLFIRNEKEEWTPIRAAFRYVTQEPWTRIPKNSKTLLLNPIEACLAGGRNKEVASRSYDVFNQQFRDKGIRIFTPDTYRNVSFQELPEYFEKLGGSMVIKVPDSNAGQGVYTVISENELAEAMNKVNENDVYLVQQLIHSNYSKGLDPEKAWYHVGTIPDNKGRSFAFDLRLMMHATASGIRPLAVYSRRSRFPLNQPLPENMNSWEVYGTNLSIKGEDGWTYADERLMLFDIRNFGQLGLGIDELIKGFVQSAMAVYAIDQNAIKTFGDIQSNL
;
A
#
# COMPACT_ATOMS: atom_id res chain seq x y z
N MET A 1 24.95 16.74 -6.73
CA MET A 1 24.79 16.88 -8.19
C MET A 1 23.43 16.28 -8.48
N LYS A 2 22.42 17.02 -8.98
CA LYS A 2 21.13 16.38 -9.32
C LYS A 2 21.46 15.28 -10.34
N LEU A 3 21.32 14.01 -9.96
CA LEU A 3 21.56 12.88 -10.86
C LEU A 3 20.78 13.19 -12.14
N SER A 4 21.51 13.39 -13.25
CA SER A 4 20.88 13.60 -14.54
C SER A 4 20.25 12.27 -14.90
N ILE A 5 18.96 12.13 -14.59
CA ILE A 5 18.21 10.92 -14.91
C ILE A 5 18.22 10.82 -16.43
N SER A 6 19.07 9.93 -16.94
CA SER A 6 19.04 9.53 -18.33
C SER A 6 17.60 9.12 -18.68
N LYS A 7 17.16 9.49 -19.88
CA LYS A 7 15.78 9.31 -20.31
C LYS A 7 15.30 7.86 -20.20
N ASN A 8 16.23 6.89 -20.27
CA ASN A 8 15.94 5.47 -20.37
C ASN A 8 16.59 4.63 -19.25
N VAL A 9 17.92 4.66 -19.11
CA VAL A 9 18.68 3.90 -18.09
C VAL A 9 19.77 4.73 -17.46
N HIS A 10 19.85 4.69 -16.14
CA HIS A 10 20.88 5.34 -15.36
C HIS A 10 21.69 4.30 -14.58
N LEU A 11 23.01 4.39 -14.65
CA LEU A 11 23.91 3.62 -13.80
C LEU A 11 24.01 4.32 -12.44
N VAL A 12 23.74 3.59 -11.36
CA VAL A 12 23.87 4.08 -9.99
C VAL A 12 25.03 3.36 -9.32
N GLU A 13 25.98 4.11 -8.77
CA GLU A 13 27.22 3.61 -8.18
C GLU A 13 27.14 3.64 -6.63
N PRO A 14 27.92 2.80 -5.93
CA PRO A 14 28.08 2.92 -4.48
C PRO A 14 28.59 4.33 -4.11
N GLY A 15 27.92 4.98 -3.17
CA GLY A 15 28.17 6.35 -2.71
C GLY A 15 27.22 7.39 -3.29
N ASP A 16 26.33 7.03 -4.22
CA ASP A 16 25.41 7.97 -4.89
C ASP A 16 24.18 8.37 -4.05
N PHE A 17 23.98 7.80 -2.86
CA PHE A 17 22.81 8.13 -2.04
C PHE A 17 22.90 9.57 -1.50
N GLU A 18 22.02 10.44 -1.99
CA GLU A 18 21.89 11.82 -1.53
C GLU A 18 20.52 12.02 -0.86
N PRO A 19 20.46 12.26 0.47
CA PRO A 19 19.19 12.33 1.18
C PRO A 19 18.23 13.38 0.61
N THR A 20 18.74 14.52 0.14
CA THR A 20 17.90 15.59 -0.40
C THR A 20 17.17 15.21 -1.70
N ASP A 21 17.61 14.15 -2.39
CA ASP A 21 16.99 13.64 -3.61
C ASP A 21 15.92 12.57 -3.36
N HIS A 22 15.84 12.00 -2.14
CA HIS A 22 15.04 10.79 -1.84
C HIS A 22 13.97 10.96 -0.76
N TRP A 23 14.02 12.07 -0.03
CA TRP A 23 13.09 12.39 1.05
C TRP A 23 12.37 13.71 0.77
N TYR A 24 11.13 13.84 1.24
CA TYR A 24 10.52 15.17 1.23
C TYR A 24 11.31 16.12 2.15
N PRO A 25 11.50 17.40 1.78
CA PRO A 25 12.19 18.37 2.63
C PRO A 25 11.61 18.44 4.05
N ARG A 26 10.28 18.32 4.18
CA ARG A 26 9.59 18.28 5.48
C ARG A 26 9.99 17.06 6.33
N VAL A 27 10.32 15.93 5.70
CA VAL A 27 10.74 14.69 6.38
C VAL A 27 12.15 14.82 6.93
N LEU A 28 13.10 15.33 6.14
CA LEU A 28 14.48 15.60 6.60
C LEU A 28 14.53 16.58 7.77
N ASN A 29 13.58 17.51 7.82
CA ASN A 29 13.45 18.51 8.89
C ASN A 29 12.46 18.10 10.00
N SER A 30 12.18 16.80 10.15
CA SER A 30 11.25 16.29 11.15
C SER A 30 11.90 15.24 12.04
N ASN A 31 11.44 15.16 13.29
CA ASN A 31 11.81 14.11 14.21
C ASN A 31 10.64 13.16 14.39
N ILE A 32 10.91 11.85 14.28
CA ILE A 32 9.92 10.80 14.51
C ILE A 32 9.27 10.96 15.89
N HIS A 33 7.96 10.72 15.98
CA HIS A 33 7.28 10.73 17.26
C HIS A 33 7.74 9.54 18.13
N PRO A 34 8.06 9.72 19.44
CA PRO A 34 8.61 8.65 20.28
C PRO A 34 7.76 7.36 20.32
N LEU A 35 6.42 7.48 20.39
CA LEU A 35 5.54 6.30 20.34
C LEU A 35 5.64 5.53 19.01
N VAL A 36 5.88 6.22 17.90
CA VAL A 36 6.02 5.60 16.58
C VAL A 36 7.38 4.93 16.46
N ALA A 37 8.45 5.58 16.95
CA ALA A 37 9.77 4.96 17.06
C ALA A 37 9.73 3.69 17.93
N TYR A 38 9.02 3.75 19.07
CA TYR A 38 8.83 2.60 19.94
C TYR A 38 8.05 1.48 19.24
N PHE A 39 6.93 1.80 18.57
CA PHE A 39 6.13 0.86 17.78
C PHE A 39 6.97 0.08 16.76
N LEU A 40 7.84 0.77 15.99
CA LEU A 40 8.68 0.14 14.98
C LEU A 40 9.72 -0.84 15.57
N ASN A 41 10.06 -0.68 16.85
CA ASN A 41 11.03 -1.50 17.57
C ASN A 41 10.39 -2.60 18.46
N LEU A 42 9.07 -2.62 18.63
CA LEU A 42 8.39 -3.67 19.41
C LEU A 42 8.70 -5.07 18.87
N SER A 43 8.94 -6.05 19.74
CA SER A 43 9.06 -7.45 19.33
C SER A 43 7.70 -8.04 18.95
N HIS A 44 7.69 -9.17 18.25
CA HIS A 44 6.44 -9.90 17.98
C HIS A 44 5.75 -10.32 19.27
N ASP A 45 6.49 -10.80 20.28
CA ASP A 45 5.91 -11.18 21.57
C ASP A 45 5.19 -10.00 22.23
N GLN A 46 5.81 -8.81 22.26
CA GLN A 46 5.19 -7.61 22.82
C GLN A 46 3.91 -7.22 22.06
N MET A 47 3.93 -7.31 20.73
CA MET A 47 2.75 -7.01 19.90
C MET A 47 1.63 -8.02 20.13
N VAL A 48 1.94 -9.31 20.16
CA VAL A 48 0.97 -10.40 20.35
C VAL A 48 0.34 -10.32 21.73
N GLU A 49 1.15 -10.21 22.78
CA GLU A 49 0.66 -10.09 24.16
C GLU A 49 -0.25 -8.87 24.32
N ARG A 50 0.17 -7.72 23.77
CA ARG A 50 -0.65 -6.50 23.84
C ARG A 50 -1.94 -6.63 23.05
N TYR A 51 -1.89 -7.19 21.84
CA TYR A 51 -3.08 -7.40 21.01
C TYR A 51 -4.05 -8.37 21.68
N HIS A 52 -3.57 -9.51 22.16
CA HIS A 52 -4.38 -10.54 22.81
C HIS A 52 -5.02 -10.00 24.09
N ARG A 53 -4.30 -9.20 24.90
CA ARG A 53 -4.87 -8.55 26.08
C ARG A 53 -6.08 -7.65 25.76
N LEU A 54 -6.04 -6.95 24.62
CA LEU A 54 -7.12 -6.06 24.18
C LEU A 54 -8.23 -6.80 23.41
N HIS A 55 -7.98 -8.04 23.00
CA HIS A 55 -8.94 -8.92 22.33
C HIS A 55 -8.87 -10.31 22.96
N PRO A 56 -9.42 -10.52 24.17
CA PRO A 56 -9.24 -11.76 24.93
C PRO A 56 -9.75 -13.02 24.22
N SER A 57 -10.62 -12.88 23.22
CA SER A 57 -11.11 -13.99 22.39
C SER A 57 -10.15 -14.40 21.27
N SER A 58 -9.10 -13.64 21.00
CA SER A 58 -8.12 -13.94 19.95
C SER A 58 -7.15 -15.03 20.39
N ASP A 59 -6.73 -15.88 19.46
CA ASP A 59 -5.70 -16.89 19.70
C ASP A 59 -4.30 -16.27 19.50
N ALA A 60 -3.53 -16.18 20.59
CA ALA A 60 -2.20 -15.58 20.60
C ALA A 60 -1.20 -16.36 19.71
N ASP A 61 -1.28 -17.69 19.69
CA ASP A 61 -0.40 -18.53 18.88
C ASP A 61 -0.70 -18.37 17.38
N ALA A 62 -1.97 -18.22 17.02
CA ALA A 62 -2.36 -17.92 15.65
C ALA A 62 -1.80 -16.57 15.17
N ILE A 63 -1.90 -15.53 15.99
CA ILE A 63 -1.34 -14.21 15.68
C ILE A 63 0.19 -14.30 15.58
N MET A 64 0.84 -14.98 16.51
CA MET A 64 2.29 -15.20 16.49
C MET A 64 2.73 -15.92 15.21
N GLY A 65 1.99 -16.96 14.80
CA GLY A 65 2.22 -17.67 13.54
C GLY A 65 2.13 -16.76 12.31
N ILE A 66 1.17 -15.84 12.29
CA ILE A 66 1.02 -14.84 11.21
C ILE A 66 2.17 -13.83 11.23
N LEU A 67 2.58 -13.33 12.41
CA LEU A 67 3.69 -12.36 12.49
C LEU A 67 5.05 -13.00 12.15
N LYS A 68 5.28 -14.26 12.52
CA LYS A 68 6.49 -15.03 12.17
C LYS A 68 6.47 -15.58 10.74
N TYR A 69 5.34 -15.50 10.06
CA TYR A 69 5.21 -15.98 8.68
C TYR A 69 6.22 -15.30 7.75
N GLN A 70 6.81 -16.08 6.84
CA GLN A 70 7.69 -15.59 5.80
C GLN A 70 7.00 -15.77 4.43
N PRO A 71 6.38 -14.71 3.88
CA PRO A 71 5.71 -14.76 2.59
C PRO A 71 6.62 -15.30 1.48
N LYS A 72 6.07 -16.14 0.59
CA LYS A 72 6.79 -16.65 -0.58
C LYS A 72 6.82 -15.61 -1.69
N TYR A 73 5.68 -15.00 -2.02
CA TYR A 73 5.52 -14.06 -3.12
C TYR A 73 5.37 -12.61 -2.63
N PHE A 74 4.67 -12.35 -1.53
CA PHE A 74 4.27 -11.01 -1.11
C PHE A 74 5.11 -10.48 0.07
N ARG A 75 6.39 -10.21 -0.18
CA ARG A 75 7.39 -9.89 0.85
C ARG A 75 7.48 -8.41 1.22
N TRP A 76 6.99 -7.51 0.39
CA TRP A 76 6.96 -6.07 0.67
C TRP A 76 5.58 -5.50 0.36
N ALA A 77 4.90 -4.95 1.35
CA ALA A 77 3.49 -4.58 1.22
C ALA A 77 3.17 -3.26 1.89
N GLY A 78 2.12 -2.59 1.41
CA GLY A 78 1.53 -1.45 2.11
C GLY A 78 0.02 -1.59 2.16
N THR A 79 -0.55 -1.49 3.36
CA THR A 79 -2.00 -1.51 3.58
C THR A 79 -2.49 -0.10 3.84
N ASP A 80 -3.59 0.27 3.19
CA ASP A 80 -4.35 1.46 3.53
C ASP A 80 -5.46 1.08 4.51
N LEU A 81 -5.42 1.70 5.69
CA LEU A 81 -6.37 1.49 6.78
C LEU A 81 -7.15 2.76 7.05
N MET A 82 -8.38 2.66 7.52
CA MET A 82 -9.14 3.79 8.05
C MET A 82 -9.53 3.54 9.50
N HIS A 83 -9.40 4.57 10.34
CA HIS A 83 -9.84 4.51 11.74
C HIS A 83 -11.33 4.86 11.82
N VAL A 84 -12.13 3.88 12.23
CA VAL A 84 -13.59 3.96 12.22
C VAL A 84 -14.19 3.67 13.58
N THR A 85 -15.41 4.16 13.81
CA THR A 85 -16.22 3.89 14.99
C THR A 85 -17.63 3.52 14.58
N ASN A 86 -18.32 2.69 15.38
CA ASN A 86 -19.76 2.47 15.24
C ASN A 86 -20.54 3.37 16.21
N HIS A 87 -21.88 3.25 16.21
CA HIS A 87 -22.79 4.00 17.08
C HIS A 87 -22.60 3.73 18.58
N GLU A 88 -22.00 2.60 18.96
CA GLU A 88 -21.67 2.25 20.35
C GLU A 88 -20.34 2.85 20.82
N GLY A 89 -19.60 3.53 19.93
CA GLY A 89 -18.27 4.06 20.21
C GLY A 89 -17.14 3.03 20.07
N ASN A 90 -17.43 1.83 19.55
CA ASN A 90 -16.44 0.79 19.32
C ASN A 90 -15.55 1.16 18.14
N ARG A 91 -14.26 1.41 18.41
CA ARG A 91 -13.27 1.80 17.41
C ARG A 91 -12.60 0.60 16.76
N ARG A 92 -12.38 0.67 15.45
CA ARG A 92 -11.66 -0.33 14.66
C ARG A 92 -10.78 0.33 13.60
N LEU A 93 -9.73 -0.36 13.21
CA LEU A 93 -9.03 -0.07 11.96
C LEU A 93 -9.59 -1.01 10.90
N THR A 94 -9.98 -0.46 9.75
CA THR A 94 -10.56 -1.24 8.65
C THR A 94 -9.63 -1.22 7.45
N VAL A 95 -9.39 -2.37 6.85
CA VAL A 95 -8.53 -2.54 5.67
C VAL A 95 -9.30 -2.08 4.43
N ILE A 96 -8.75 -1.09 3.72
CA ILE A 96 -9.33 -0.55 2.49
C ILE A 96 -8.71 -1.20 1.25
N GLU A 97 -7.39 -1.31 1.23
CA GLU A 97 -6.63 -2.00 0.18
C GLU A 97 -5.23 -2.41 0.66
N THR A 98 -4.63 -3.40 0.00
CA THR A 98 -3.25 -3.85 0.25
C THR A 98 -2.48 -3.86 -1.08
N ASN A 99 -1.27 -3.30 -1.08
CA ASN A 99 -0.52 -2.93 -2.28
C ASN A 99 0.87 -3.59 -2.34
N SER A 100 1.26 -4.15 -3.49
CA SER A 100 2.52 -4.89 -3.70
C SER A 100 3.72 -4.12 -4.26
N CYS A 101 3.58 -2.81 -4.48
CA CYS A 101 4.69 -1.86 -4.62
C CYS A 101 4.26 -0.54 -3.93
N PRO A 102 4.20 -0.51 -2.60
CA PRO A 102 3.75 0.68 -1.88
C PRO A 102 4.77 1.82 -1.98
N SER A 103 4.26 3.05 -2.08
CA SER A 103 5.04 4.28 -1.86
C SER A 103 4.98 4.63 -0.38
N GLY A 104 6.04 5.23 0.16
CA GLY A 104 5.93 5.81 1.49
C GLY A 104 7.21 6.09 2.24
N GLN A 105 8.37 5.58 1.81
CA GLN A 105 9.63 5.84 2.50
C GLN A 105 9.88 7.33 2.56
N LYS A 106 9.81 8.02 1.43
CA LYS A 106 9.94 9.49 1.34
C LYS A 106 9.02 10.31 2.27
N SER A 107 8.01 9.70 2.87
CA SER A 107 7.02 10.28 3.80
C SER A 107 7.25 9.90 5.28
N MET A 108 8.26 9.10 5.60
CA MET A 108 8.54 8.58 6.94
C MET A 108 9.76 9.30 7.53
N PRO A 109 9.63 10.00 8.69
CA PRO A 109 10.78 10.52 9.42
C PRO A 109 11.81 9.41 9.73
N LEU A 110 13.10 9.75 9.68
CA LEU A 110 14.17 8.81 9.98
C LEU A 110 14.05 8.28 11.42
N LEU A 111 14.24 6.97 11.59
CA LEU A 111 14.27 6.33 12.90
C LEU A 111 15.58 6.62 13.64
N ASP A 112 16.68 6.68 12.89
CA ASP A 112 18.01 7.10 13.35
C ASP A 112 18.53 8.15 12.37
N LEU A 113 18.85 9.34 12.87
CA LEU A 113 19.34 10.46 12.06
C LEU A 113 20.73 10.22 11.47
N ASN A 114 21.50 9.28 12.03
CA ASN A 114 22.81 8.90 11.50
C ASN A 114 22.73 7.88 10.35
N VAL A 115 21.54 7.33 10.09
CA VAL A 115 21.30 6.37 9.00
C VAL A 115 20.41 7.05 7.96
N GLU A 116 21.03 7.84 7.09
CA GLU A 116 20.31 8.70 6.13
C GLU A 116 19.48 7.92 5.10
N GLN A 117 19.87 6.67 4.81
CA GLN A 117 19.11 5.73 3.99
C GLN A 117 17.82 5.23 4.68
N GLY A 118 17.69 5.40 6.00
CA GLY A 118 16.49 5.12 6.79
C GLY A 118 15.80 3.81 6.45
N GLY A 119 14.50 3.89 6.11
CA GLY A 119 13.69 2.73 5.78
C GLY A 119 14.03 2.07 4.44
N TYR A 120 14.71 2.75 3.50
CA TYR A 120 15.24 2.10 2.30
C TYR A 120 16.23 1.01 2.71
N ARG A 121 17.19 1.36 3.57
CA ARG A 121 18.23 0.43 4.05
C ARG A 121 17.63 -0.78 4.74
N ARG A 122 16.68 -0.57 5.66
CA ARG A 122 16.00 -1.67 6.37
C ARG A 122 15.34 -2.66 5.42
N LEU A 123 14.62 -2.18 4.39
CA LEU A 123 14.00 -3.05 3.40
C LEU A 123 15.04 -3.83 2.60
N ILE A 124 16.10 -3.16 2.16
CA ILE A 124 17.11 -3.81 1.32
C ILE A 124 17.95 -4.80 2.13
N GLU A 125 18.43 -4.44 3.31
CA GLU A 125 19.26 -5.32 4.16
C GLU A 125 18.49 -6.51 4.71
N GLU A 126 17.26 -6.32 5.19
CA GLU A 126 16.52 -7.37 5.90
C GLU A 126 15.62 -8.21 4.98
N THR A 127 15.31 -7.73 3.76
CA THR A 127 14.41 -8.43 2.82
C THR A 127 15.07 -8.70 1.47
N PHE A 128 15.53 -7.68 0.74
CA PHE A 128 16.01 -7.89 -0.63
C PHE A 128 17.34 -8.64 -0.68
N LYS A 129 18.32 -8.24 0.14
CA LYS A 129 19.65 -8.85 0.20
C LYS A 129 19.62 -10.35 0.52
N PRO A 130 18.87 -10.83 1.52
CA PRO A 130 18.71 -12.27 1.76
C PRO A 130 18.15 -13.03 0.55
N LEU A 131 17.23 -12.43 -0.21
CA LEU A 131 16.69 -13.06 -1.42
C LEU A 131 17.73 -13.14 -2.53
N VAL A 132 18.45 -12.03 -2.79
CA VAL A 132 19.51 -12.01 -3.80
C VAL A 132 20.61 -13.02 -3.45
N ASN A 133 21.01 -13.11 -2.19
CA ASN A 133 22.03 -14.07 -1.74
C ASN A 133 21.57 -15.53 -1.82
N SER A 134 20.26 -15.78 -1.93
CA SER A 134 19.70 -17.14 -2.04
C SER A 134 19.62 -17.66 -3.48
N VAL A 135 19.80 -16.79 -4.48
CA VAL A 135 19.77 -17.17 -5.89
C VAL A 135 21.18 -17.28 -6.46
N GLN A 136 21.42 -18.28 -7.32
CA GLN A 136 22.70 -18.50 -7.99
C GLN A 136 22.77 -17.87 -9.39
N GLU A 137 21.75 -17.11 -9.75
CA GLU A 137 21.66 -16.46 -11.06
C GLU A 137 22.78 -15.44 -11.25
N GLU A 138 23.45 -15.50 -12.40
CA GLU A 138 24.41 -14.48 -12.82
C GLU A 138 23.71 -13.29 -13.50
N GLY A 139 24.41 -12.14 -13.52
CA GLY A 139 23.95 -10.87 -14.09
C GLY A 139 24.05 -9.71 -13.12
N SER A 140 23.61 -8.53 -13.55
CA SER A 140 23.65 -7.30 -12.74
C SER A 140 22.44 -7.16 -11.81
N LEU A 141 22.52 -6.23 -10.87
CA LEU A 141 21.36 -5.74 -10.10
C LEU A 141 20.65 -4.61 -10.83
N ALA A 142 19.34 -4.50 -10.59
CA ALA A 142 18.54 -3.45 -11.19
C ALA A 142 17.42 -2.92 -10.29
N VAL A 143 16.94 -1.73 -10.64
CA VAL A 143 15.63 -1.21 -10.23
C VAL A 143 14.83 -0.92 -11.50
N ILE A 144 13.64 -1.52 -11.63
CA ILE A 144 12.72 -1.22 -12.73
C ILE A 144 11.49 -0.49 -12.20
N TYR A 145 11.09 0.61 -12.85
CA TYR A 145 10.02 1.47 -12.33
C TYR A 145 9.21 2.15 -13.44
N ASP A 146 7.95 2.49 -13.16
CA ASP A 146 7.10 3.23 -14.11
C ASP A 146 6.55 4.56 -13.57
N LYS A 147 6.85 4.89 -12.31
CA LYS A 147 6.52 6.17 -11.67
C LYS A 147 7.37 6.40 -10.43
N ASN A 148 7.25 7.57 -9.83
CA ASN A 148 7.89 7.92 -8.54
C ASN A 148 9.42 7.77 -8.55
N PRO A 149 10.14 8.51 -9.42
CA PRO A 149 11.60 8.41 -9.54
C PRO A 149 12.32 8.68 -8.21
N MET A 150 11.79 9.59 -7.37
CA MET A 150 12.36 9.93 -6.05
C MET A 150 12.66 8.70 -5.17
N GLU A 151 11.68 7.81 -4.96
CA GLU A 151 11.93 6.60 -4.15
C GLU A 151 12.74 5.56 -4.92
N ASN A 152 12.58 5.47 -6.24
CA ASN A 152 13.27 4.45 -7.04
C ASN A 152 14.77 4.69 -7.18
N ILE A 153 15.19 5.95 -7.27
CA ILE A 153 16.60 6.31 -7.20
C ILE A 153 17.13 6.01 -5.79
N GLY A 154 16.35 6.34 -4.75
CA GLY A 154 16.71 6.02 -3.36
C GLY A 154 16.90 4.51 -3.12
N TYR A 155 16.02 3.66 -3.67
CA TYR A 155 16.19 2.21 -3.65
C TYR A 155 17.44 1.78 -4.44
N ALA A 156 17.67 2.32 -5.64
CA ALA A 156 18.83 1.95 -6.46
C ALA A 156 20.16 2.29 -5.77
N ALA A 157 20.29 3.51 -5.23
CA ALA A 157 21.48 3.96 -4.52
C ALA A 157 21.70 3.15 -3.23
N THR A 158 20.63 2.87 -2.48
CA THR A 158 20.72 2.02 -1.29
C THR A 158 21.15 0.58 -1.64
N ILE A 159 20.66 0.03 -2.75
CA ILE A 159 21.10 -1.29 -3.23
C ILE A 159 22.58 -1.23 -3.61
N ALA A 160 23.02 -0.21 -4.35
CA ALA A 160 24.42 -0.06 -4.74
C ALA A 160 25.35 -0.03 -3.52
N ASP A 161 25.01 0.76 -2.50
CA ASP A 161 25.77 0.85 -1.24
C ASP A 161 25.85 -0.47 -0.47
N ILE A 162 24.73 -1.20 -0.38
CA ILE A 162 24.65 -2.43 0.44
C ILE A 162 25.37 -3.63 -0.21
N PHE A 163 25.40 -3.67 -1.55
CA PHE A 163 26.05 -4.73 -2.31
C PHE A 163 27.47 -4.37 -2.75
N GLY A 164 27.83 -3.08 -2.75
CA GLY A 164 29.14 -2.61 -3.21
C GLY A 164 29.32 -2.79 -4.72
N GLU A 165 28.24 -2.71 -5.49
CA GLU A 165 28.25 -2.87 -6.95
C GLU A 165 27.26 -1.92 -7.63
N ASN A 166 27.43 -1.71 -8.93
CA ASN A 166 26.58 -0.79 -9.68
C ASN A 166 25.20 -1.39 -9.95
N VAL A 167 24.18 -0.53 -9.92
CA VAL A 167 22.78 -0.90 -10.12
C VAL A 167 22.23 -0.19 -11.36
N LEU A 168 21.57 -0.95 -12.24
CA LEU A 168 20.88 -0.39 -13.40
C LEU A 168 19.48 0.10 -13.02
N LEU A 169 19.26 1.41 -13.08
CA LEU A 169 17.96 2.02 -12.88
C LEU A 169 17.28 2.23 -14.25
N ALA A 170 16.23 1.46 -14.54
CA ALA A 170 15.57 1.47 -15.84
C ALA A 170 14.07 1.79 -15.74
N LYS A 171 13.63 2.76 -16.54
CA LYS A 171 12.21 3.11 -16.66
C LYS A 171 11.50 2.06 -17.53
N PHE A 172 10.39 1.52 -17.07
CA PHE A 172 9.66 0.46 -17.78
C PHE A 172 8.15 0.77 -17.86
N GLU A 173 7.80 1.72 -18.71
CA GLU A 173 6.41 2.20 -18.90
C GLU A 173 5.60 1.25 -19.81
N LYS A 174 4.27 1.28 -19.66
CA LYS A 174 3.35 0.42 -20.43
C LYS A 174 3.37 0.70 -21.94
N ASN A 175 3.43 1.98 -22.32
CA ASN A 175 3.24 2.42 -23.71
C ASN A 175 4.56 2.78 -24.42
N ASP A 176 5.70 2.50 -23.77
CA ASP A 176 7.01 2.73 -24.38
C ASP A 176 7.22 1.73 -25.52
N GLN A 177 7.50 2.26 -26.72
CA GLN A 177 7.70 1.44 -27.92
C GLN A 177 9.11 0.87 -28.00
N ASP A 178 10.07 1.48 -27.29
CA ASP A 178 11.46 1.04 -27.21
C ASP A 178 11.95 1.07 -25.76
N PRO A 179 11.34 0.25 -24.87
CA PRO A 179 11.68 0.28 -23.47
C PRO A 179 13.11 -0.22 -23.26
N PRO A 180 13.84 0.37 -22.31
CA PRO A 180 15.19 -0.09 -21.97
C PRO A 180 15.23 -1.44 -21.23
N ALA A 181 14.08 -2.03 -20.93
CA ALA A 181 13.94 -3.28 -20.23
C ALA A 181 13.09 -4.24 -21.08
N LYS A 182 13.51 -5.50 -21.17
CA LYS A 182 12.74 -6.55 -21.84
C LYS A 182 12.92 -7.89 -21.15
N PHE A 183 11.91 -8.75 -21.29
CA PHE A 183 12.02 -10.15 -20.90
C PHE A 183 12.24 -11.03 -22.13
N VAL A 184 13.27 -11.88 -22.09
CA VAL A 184 13.54 -12.92 -23.08
C VAL A 184 13.61 -14.23 -22.33
N GLU A 185 12.77 -15.21 -22.70
CA GLU A 185 12.65 -16.50 -22.00
C GLU A 185 12.53 -16.35 -20.46
N ASN A 186 11.69 -15.41 -20.01
CA ASN A 186 11.44 -15.05 -18.61
C ASN A 186 12.65 -14.50 -17.82
N LYS A 187 13.80 -14.24 -18.45
CA LYS A 187 14.94 -13.51 -17.88
C LYS A 187 14.86 -12.02 -18.27
N LEU A 188 15.07 -11.14 -17.30
CA LEU A 188 15.10 -9.69 -17.52
C LEU A 188 16.46 -9.28 -18.11
N PHE A 189 16.42 -8.46 -19.14
CA PHE A 189 17.57 -7.77 -19.72
C PHE A 189 17.32 -6.26 -19.68
N ILE A 190 18.35 -5.49 -19.36
CA ILE A 190 18.33 -4.02 -19.39
C ILE A 190 19.41 -3.52 -20.36
N ARG A 191 19.03 -2.58 -21.22
CA ARG A 191 19.91 -1.90 -22.16
C ARG A 191 20.77 -0.88 -21.42
N ASN A 192 22.08 -1.11 -21.32
CA ASN A 192 23.00 -0.21 -20.62
C ASN A 192 23.30 1.06 -21.45
N GLU A 193 24.13 1.96 -20.92
CA GLU A 193 24.50 3.23 -21.59
C GLU A 193 25.27 3.03 -22.91
N LYS A 194 25.78 1.83 -23.18
CA LYS A 194 26.45 1.45 -24.43
C LYS A 194 25.51 0.77 -25.43
N GLU A 195 24.20 0.79 -25.18
CA GLU A 195 23.16 0.12 -25.98
C GLU A 195 23.26 -1.42 -25.97
N GLU A 196 23.98 -2.00 -25.00
CA GLU A 196 24.13 -3.45 -24.86
C GLU A 196 23.11 -4.02 -23.86
N TRP A 197 22.52 -5.18 -24.20
CA TRP A 197 21.55 -5.86 -23.33
C TRP A 197 22.26 -6.67 -22.24
N THR A 198 22.16 -6.18 -21.00
CA THR A 198 22.79 -6.78 -19.82
C THR A 198 21.78 -7.71 -19.11
N PRO A 199 22.12 -8.99 -18.84
CA PRO A 199 21.25 -9.89 -18.09
C PRO A 199 21.16 -9.47 -16.61
N ILE A 200 19.98 -9.58 -16.03
CA ILE A 200 19.72 -9.18 -14.64
C ILE A 200 19.49 -10.39 -13.76
N ARG A 201 20.26 -10.51 -12.67
CA ARG A 201 20.09 -11.60 -11.69
C ARG A 201 18.96 -11.32 -10.71
N ALA A 202 18.85 -10.07 -10.27
CA ALA A 202 17.78 -9.62 -9.39
C ALA A 202 17.41 -8.16 -9.65
N ALA A 203 16.12 -7.85 -9.55
CA ALA A 203 15.61 -6.50 -9.67
C ALA A 203 14.63 -6.13 -8.54
N PHE A 204 14.80 -4.94 -7.99
CA PHE A 204 13.78 -4.29 -7.19
C PHE A 204 12.70 -3.74 -8.13
N ARG A 205 11.46 -4.22 -7.99
CA ARG A 205 10.39 -3.95 -8.95
C ARG A 205 9.38 -2.93 -8.42
N TYR A 206 9.42 -1.73 -8.98
CA TYR A 206 8.43 -0.67 -8.77
C TYR A 206 7.62 -0.37 -10.03
N VAL A 207 7.17 -1.43 -10.71
CA VAL A 207 6.30 -1.34 -11.88
C VAL A 207 4.86 -1.53 -11.42
N THR A 208 4.03 -0.50 -11.59
CA THR A 208 2.76 -0.37 -10.86
C THR A 208 1.53 -0.29 -11.77
N GLN A 209 1.66 0.25 -12.97
CA GLN A 209 0.58 0.47 -13.92
C GLN A 209 0.49 -0.75 -14.84
N GLU A 210 -0.48 -1.63 -14.58
CA GLU A 210 -0.72 -2.87 -15.32
C GLU A 210 0.56 -3.67 -15.60
N PRO A 211 1.36 -4.02 -14.56
CA PRO A 211 2.68 -4.65 -14.76
C PRO A 211 2.61 -5.99 -15.52
N TRP A 212 1.47 -6.68 -15.50
CA TRP A 212 1.24 -7.95 -16.20
C TRP A 212 1.27 -7.84 -17.73
N THR A 213 1.21 -6.64 -18.31
CA THR A 213 1.35 -6.45 -19.76
C THR A 213 2.78 -6.68 -20.26
N ARG A 214 3.76 -6.65 -19.36
CA ARG A 214 5.19 -6.64 -19.72
C ARG A 214 6.12 -7.40 -18.76
N ILE A 215 5.62 -7.83 -17.61
CA ILE A 215 6.36 -8.68 -16.67
C ILE A 215 5.74 -10.08 -16.67
N PRO A 216 6.49 -11.12 -17.09
CA PRO A 216 5.98 -12.48 -17.12
C PRO A 216 5.87 -13.07 -15.71
N LYS A 217 4.97 -14.04 -15.59
CA LYS A 217 4.96 -15.00 -14.46
C LYS A 217 6.21 -15.88 -14.54
N ASN A 218 6.59 -16.49 -13.41
CA ASN A 218 7.73 -17.41 -13.32
C ASN A 218 9.02 -16.81 -13.89
N SER A 219 9.35 -15.58 -13.48
CA SER A 219 10.58 -14.94 -13.92
C SER A 219 11.82 -15.70 -13.43
N LYS A 220 12.79 -15.90 -14.33
CA LYS A 220 14.13 -16.41 -13.99
C LYS A 220 14.96 -15.36 -13.24
N THR A 221 14.66 -14.07 -13.44
CA THR A 221 15.23 -12.99 -12.64
C THR A 221 14.46 -12.90 -11.33
N LEU A 222 15.17 -12.81 -10.20
CA LEU A 222 14.54 -12.56 -8.91
C LEU A 222 13.90 -11.15 -8.91
N LEU A 223 12.60 -11.06 -8.67
CA LEU A 223 11.87 -9.79 -8.58
C LEU A 223 11.31 -9.59 -7.17
N LEU A 224 11.50 -8.41 -6.58
CA LEU A 224 10.84 -8.02 -5.33
C LEU A 224 9.76 -6.95 -5.60
N ASN A 225 8.46 -7.22 -5.44
CA ASN A 225 7.83 -8.56 -5.42
C ASN A 225 7.73 -9.16 -6.84
N PRO A 226 7.56 -10.47 -6.98
CA PRO A 226 7.19 -11.11 -8.25
C PRO A 226 5.78 -10.69 -8.71
N ILE A 227 5.42 -10.93 -9.99
CA ILE A 227 4.14 -10.48 -10.57
C ILE A 227 2.94 -11.20 -9.98
N GLU A 228 3.14 -12.41 -9.53
CA GLU A 228 2.20 -13.29 -8.84
C GLU A 228 1.60 -12.60 -7.61
N ALA A 229 2.39 -11.84 -6.86
CA ALA A 229 1.88 -11.07 -5.72
C ALA A 229 0.86 -10.00 -6.15
N CYS A 230 1.01 -9.39 -7.34
CA CYS A 230 0.01 -8.47 -7.88
C CYS A 230 -1.28 -9.21 -8.25
N LEU A 231 -1.13 -10.30 -9.01
CA LEU A 231 -2.24 -11.10 -9.55
C LEU A 231 -3.05 -11.79 -8.44
N ALA A 232 -2.40 -12.14 -7.33
CA ALA A 232 -3.03 -12.80 -6.18
C ALA A 232 -3.80 -11.86 -5.25
N GLY A 233 -3.85 -10.55 -5.54
CA GLY A 233 -4.60 -9.56 -4.73
C GLY A 233 -3.78 -8.36 -4.29
N GLY A 234 -2.45 -8.36 -4.45
CA GLY A 234 -1.62 -7.21 -4.12
C GLY A 234 -1.81 -6.00 -5.04
N ARG A 235 -2.54 -6.14 -6.15
CA ARG A 235 -3.00 -5.04 -7.03
C ARG A 235 -4.42 -5.20 -7.57
N ASN A 236 -5.09 -6.33 -7.33
CA ASN A 236 -6.46 -6.57 -7.76
C ASN A 236 -7.38 -6.64 -6.53
N LYS A 237 -8.31 -5.68 -6.43
CA LYS A 237 -9.18 -5.51 -5.25
C LYS A 237 -10.18 -6.66 -5.08
N GLU A 238 -10.64 -7.26 -6.17
CA GLU A 238 -11.55 -8.40 -6.17
C GLU A 238 -10.88 -9.62 -5.54
N VAL A 239 -9.69 -9.96 -6.05
CA VAL A 239 -8.92 -11.13 -5.60
C VAL A 239 -8.47 -10.95 -4.15
N ALA A 240 -8.08 -9.74 -3.75
CA ALA A 240 -7.77 -9.42 -2.37
C ALA A 240 -8.97 -9.66 -1.45
N SER A 241 -10.15 -9.14 -1.81
CA SER A 241 -11.38 -9.30 -1.05
C SER A 241 -11.76 -10.77 -0.88
N ARG A 242 -11.65 -11.59 -1.93
CA ARG A 242 -11.86 -13.04 -1.83
C ARG A 242 -10.85 -13.70 -0.88
N SER A 243 -9.59 -13.30 -0.94
CA SER A 243 -8.53 -13.84 -0.06
C SER A 243 -8.82 -13.52 1.41
N TYR A 244 -9.36 -12.34 1.71
CA TYR A 244 -9.75 -11.96 3.07
C TYR A 244 -10.92 -12.79 3.60
N ASP A 245 -11.91 -13.11 2.77
CA ASP A 245 -13.03 -13.98 3.17
C ASP A 245 -12.55 -15.39 3.51
N VAL A 246 -11.64 -15.96 2.69
CA VAL A 246 -11.04 -17.27 2.96
C VAL A 246 -10.28 -17.25 4.29
N PHE A 247 -9.49 -16.21 4.54
CA PHE A 247 -8.81 -16.03 5.82
C PHE A 247 -9.81 -15.95 6.99
N ASN A 248 -10.84 -15.12 6.87
CA ASN A 248 -11.84 -14.93 7.92
C ASN A 248 -12.64 -16.21 8.21
N GLN A 249 -12.86 -17.06 7.21
CA GLN A 249 -13.45 -18.37 7.42
C GLN A 249 -12.49 -19.32 8.13
N GLN A 250 -11.22 -19.38 7.70
CA GLN A 250 -10.21 -20.27 8.25
C GLN A 250 -9.86 -19.94 9.71
N PHE A 251 -9.81 -18.66 10.06
CA PHE A 251 -9.38 -18.19 11.39
C PHE A 251 -10.57 -17.81 12.31
N ARG A 252 -11.81 -18.17 11.93
CA ARG A 252 -13.01 -17.88 12.71
C ARG A 252 -12.89 -18.37 14.16
N ASP A 253 -12.52 -19.63 14.33
CA ASP A 253 -12.40 -20.27 15.66
C ASP A 253 -11.17 -19.79 16.44
N LYS A 254 -10.30 -19.01 15.79
CA LYS A 254 -9.13 -18.35 16.38
C LYS A 254 -9.43 -16.93 16.85
N GLY A 255 -10.67 -16.46 16.70
CA GLY A 255 -11.11 -15.15 17.18
C GLY A 255 -10.38 -13.97 16.53
N ILE A 256 -9.76 -14.17 15.36
CA ILE A 256 -9.09 -13.13 14.58
C ILE A 256 -9.70 -13.05 13.18
N ARG A 257 -9.74 -11.85 12.63
CA ARG A 257 -10.31 -11.59 11.31
C ARG A 257 -9.74 -10.31 10.72
N ILE A 258 -9.64 -10.27 9.40
CA ILE A 258 -9.43 -9.06 8.62
C ILE A 258 -10.77 -8.32 8.59
N PHE A 259 -10.78 -7.10 9.10
CA PHE A 259 -11.95 -6.25 9.09
C PHE A 259 -11.88 -5.33 7.87
N THR A 260 -12.82 -5.51 6.95
CA THR A 260 -13.08 -4.61 5.82
C THR A 260 -14.50 -4.08 5.93
N PRO A 261 -14.83 -2.95 5.26
CA PRO A 261 -16.24 -2.61 5.02
C PRO A 261 -16.93 -3.70 4.19
N ASP A 262 -18.25 -3.78 4.29
CA ASP A 262 -19.03 -4.76 3.51
C ASP A 262 -18.77 -4.57 2.02
N THR A 263 -18.36 -5.64 1.35
CA THR A 263 -17.89 -5.60 -0.05
C THR A 263 -18.67 -6.57 -0.90
N TYR A 264 -19.28 -6.08 -1.96
CA TYR A 264 -19.93 -6.84 -3.01
C TYR A 264 -19.05 -6.87 -4.25
N ARG A 265 -18.85 -8.06 -4.81
CA ARG A 265 -17.97 -8.32 -5.96
C ARG A 265 -18.81 -8.63 -7.19
N ASN A 266 -18.21 -8.46 -8.37
CA ASN A 266 -18.81 -8.77 -9.66
C ASN A 266 -20.15 -8.05 -9.90
N VAL A 267 -20.28 -6.82 -9.41
CA VAL A 267 -21.47 -6.00 -9.62
C VAL A 267 -21.40 -5.43 -11.04
N SER A 268 -22.36 -5.77 -11.89
CA SER A 268 -22.44 -5.21 -13.24
C SER A 268 -22.83 -3.73 -13.23
N PHE A 269 -22.60 -3.03 -14.33
CA PHE A 269 -23.03 -1.64 -14.50
C PHE A 269 -24.52 -1.44 -14.23
N GLN A 270 -25.38 -2.35 -14.70
CA GLN A 270 -26.84 -2.24 -14.54
C GLN A 270 -27.30 -2.48 -13.09
N GLU A 271 -26.52 -3.19 -12.28
CA GLU A 271 -26.84 -3.49 -10.87
C GLU A 271 -26.42 -2.35 -9.92
N LEU A 272 -25.62 -1.38 -10.36
CA LEU A 272 -25.14 -0.27 -9.49
C LEU A 272 -26.28 0.47 -8.76
N PRO A 273 -27.41 0.83 -9.41
CA PRO A 273 -28.53 1.47 -8.70
C PRO A 273 -29.18 0.58 -7.64
N GLU A 274 -29.28 -0.73 -7.87
CA GLU A 274 -29.84 -1.65 -6.87
C GLU A 274 -28.97 -1.69 -5.61
N TYR A 275 -27.65 -1.72 -5.78
CA TYR A 275 -26.72 -1.71 -4.64
C TYR A 275 -26.70 -0.38 -3.91
N PHE A 276 -26.91 0.74 -4.61
CA PHE A 276 -27.06 2.06 -4.00
C PHE A 276 -28.25 2.07 -3.02
N GLU A 277 -29.41 1.58 -3.47
CA GLU A 277 -30.61 1.45 -2.63
C GLU A 277 -30.40 0.47 -1.47
N LYS A 278 -29.82 -0.70 -1.76
CA LYS A 278 -29.52 -1.73 -0.76
C LYS A 278 -28.62 -1.22 0.38
N LEU A 279 -27.69 -0.31 0.05
CA LEU A 279 -26.78 0.32 1.01
C LEU A 279 -27.33 1.62 1.62
N GLY A 280 -28.61 1.93 1.42
CA GLY A 280 -29.28 3.07 2.05
C GLY A 280 -28.91 4.41 1.43
N GLY A 281 -28.65 4.44 0.12
CA GLY A 281 -28.37 5.66 -0.62
C GLY A 281 -26.94 6.17 -0.49
N SER A 282 -25.99 5.28 -0.16
CA SER A 282 -24.57 5.61 -0.21
C SER A 282 -23.68 4.40 -0.43
N MET A 283 -22.62 4.55 -1.21
CA MET A 283 -21.68 3.46 -1.48
C MET A 283 -20.34 3.99 -2.02
N VAL A 284 -19.39 3.07 -2.19
CA VAL A 284 -18.15 3.30 -2.91
C VAL A 284 -18.06 2.32 -4.08
N ILE A 285 -18.01 2.84 -5.31
CA ILE A 285 -17.78 2.05 -6.53
C ILE A 285 -16.27 1.98 -6.76
N LYS A 286 -15.72 0.78 -7.01
CA LYS A 286 -14.30 0.56 -7.27
C LYS A 286 -14.10 -0.30 -8.52
N VAL A 287 -13.23 0.16 -9.41
CA VAL A 287 -12.71 -0.63 -10.53
C VAL A 287 -11.62 -1.60 -9.99
N PRO A 288 -11.69 -2.92 -10.27
CA PRO A 288 -10.82 -3.91 -9.64
C PRO A 288 -9.31 -3.68 -9.77
N ASP A 289 -8.85 -3.31 -10.98
CA ASP A 289 -7.43 -3.20 -11.34
C ASP A 289 -6.89 -1.76 -11.28
N SER A 290 -7.73 -0.78 -10.93
CA SER A 290 -7.33 0.61 -10.85
C SER A 290 -6.51 0.91 -9.60
N ASN A 291 -5.61 1.90 -9.71
CA ASN A 291 -4.67 2.28 -8.67
C ASN A 291 -4.67 3.80 -8.43
N ALA A 292 -4.10 4.23 -7.29
CA ALA A 292 -3.95 5.63 -6.91
C ALA A 292 -5.28 6.43 -6.87
N GLY A 293 -6.40 5.75 -6.57
CA GLY A 293 -7.74 6.35 -6.44
C GLY A 293 -8.40 6.73 -7.74
N GLN A 294 -7.78 6.40 -8.87
CA GLN A 294 -8.50 6.38 -10.13
C GLN A 294 -9.49 5.21 -10.09
N GLY A 295 -10.68 5.37 -10.67
CA GLY A 295 -11.71 4.35 -10.65
C GLY A 295 -12.25 4.03 -9.25
N VAL A 296 -12.18 4.98 -8.31
CA VAL A 296 -12.87 4.92 -7.02
C VAL A 296 -13.82 6.11 -6.94
N TYR A 297 -15.11 5.84 -6.74
CA TYR A 297 -16.15 6.85 -6.68
C TYR A 297 -16.91 6.69 -5.39
N THR A 298 -16.88 7.71 -4.53
CA THR A 298 -17.78 7.83 -3.39
C THR A 298 -19.09 8.39 -3.90
N VAL A 299 -20.20 7.81 -3.46
CA VAL A 299 -21.55 8.15 -3.91
C VAL A 299 -22.42 8.33 -2.67
N ILE A 300 -22.99 9.52 -2.49
CA ILE A 300 -23.92 9.82 -1.38
C ILE A 300 -25.28 10.37 -1.85
N SER A 301 -25.51 10.40 -3.16
CA SER A 301 -26.75 10.88 -3.76
C SER A 301 -26.96 10.28 -5.15
N GLU A 302 -28.20 10.33 -5.64
CA GLU A 302 -28.56 9.94 -7.00
C GLU A 302 -27.78 10.72 -8.07
N ASN A 303 -27.53 12.01 -7.82
CA ASN A 303 -26.74 12.83 -8.74
C ASN A 303 -25.30 12.33 -8.84
N GLU A 304 -24.67 12.00 -7.70
CA GLU A 304 -23.33 11.42 -7.71
C GLU A 304 -23.30 10.02 -8.33
N LEU A 305 -24.39 9.24 -8.19
CA LEU A 305 -24.52 7.94 -8.84
C LEU A 305 -24.53 8.10 -10.36
N ALA A 306 -25.37 8.99 -10.88
CA ALA A 306 -25.44 9.29 -12.30
C ALA A 306 -24.09 9.79 -12.85
N GLU A 307 -23.41 10.67 -12.12
CA GLU A 307 -22.06 11.13 -12.48
C GLU A 307 -21.03 10.01 -12.49
N ALA A 308 -21.06 9.11 -11.50
CA ALA A 308 -20.15 7.98 -11.44
C ALA A 308 -20.42 7.01 -12.61
N MET A 309 -21.69 6.69 -12.88
CA MET A 309 -22.10 5.84 -14.01
C MET A 309 -21.64 6.43 -15.36
N ASN A 310 -21.67 7.74 -15.54
CA ASN A 310 -21.16 8.39 -16.76
C ASN A 310 -19.63 8.32 -16.93
N LYS A 311 -18.88 8.00 -15.86
CA LYS A 311 -17.41 7.94 -15.87
C LYS A 311 -16.85 6.51 -15.93
N VAL A 312 -17.71 5.50 -15.76
CA VAL A 312 -17.32 4.09 -15.77
C VAL A 312 -17.85 3.39 -17.01
N ASN A 313 -17.29 2.23 -17.34
CA ASN A 313 -17.60 1.50 -18.57
C ASN A 313 -18.77 0.55 -18.38
N GLU A 314 -19.79 0.64 -19.23
CA GLU A 314 -20.98 -0.21 -19.17
C GLU A 314 -20.71 -1.72 -19.29
N ASN A 315 -19.57 -2.10 -19.87
CA ASN A 315 -19.18 -3.49 -20.11
C ASN A 315 -18.29 -4.08 -19.00
N ASP A 316 -17.89 -3.28 -18.02
CA ASP A 316 -17.02 -3.72 -16.93
C ASP A 316 -17.84 -4.18 -15.69
N VAL A 317 -17.17 -4.89 -14.79
CA VAL A 317 -17.68 -5.26 -13.47
C VAL A 317 -16.96 -4.50 -12.37
N TYR A 318 -17.67 -4.24 -11.27
CA TYR A 318 -17.24 -3.38 -10.19
C TYR A 318 -17.21 -4.12 -8.85
N LEU A 319 -16.41 -3.61 -7.92
CA LEU A 319 -16.64 -3.83 -6.51
C LEU A 319 -17.48 -2.67 -5.97
N VAL A 320 -18.55 -2.99 -5.28
CA VAL A 320 -19.32 -2.02 -4.48
C VAL A 320 -19.00 -2.26 -3.03
N GLN A 321 -18.61 -1.21 -2.31
CA GLN A 321 -18.27 -1.28 -0.90
C GLN A 321 -19.14 -0.31 -0.08
N GLN A 322 -19.50 -0.73 1.13
CA GLN A 322 -20.15 0.16 2.10
C GLN A 322 -19.30 1.40 2.33
N LEU A 323 -19.93 2.57 2.24
CA LEU A 323 -19.29 3.84 2.58
C LEU A 323 -19.04 3.91 4.09
N ILE A 324 -17.86 4.38 4.49
CA ILE A 324 -17.61 4.81 5.86
C ILE A 324 -18.08 6.26 5.95
N HIS A 325 -19.10 6.51 6.76
CA HIS A 325 -19.79 7.80 6.78
C HIS A 325 -19.00 8.87 7.54
N SER A 326 -19.23 10.13 7.20
CA SER A 326 -18.64 11.26 7.93
C SER A 326 -19.36 11.49 9.26
N ASN A 327 -20.70 11.48 9.23
CA ASN A 327 -21.58 11.64 10.38
C ASN A 327 -22.87 10.84 10.16
N TYR A 328 -23.66 10.71 11.22
CA TYR A 328 -25.03 10.20 11.12
C TYR A 328 -25.86 11.09 10.18
N SER A 329 -26.56 10.45 9.24
CA SER A 329 -27.55 11.08 8.36
C SER A 329 -28.93 10.47 8.58
N LYS A 330 -29.98 11.25 8.33
CA LYS A 330 -31.37 10.78 8.47
C LYS A 330 -31.64 9.68 7.43
N GLY A 331 -32.10 8.52 7.89
CA GLY A 331 -32.38 7.35 7.03
C GLY A 331 -31.29 6.28 7.03
N LEU A 332 -30.12 6.58 7.58
CA LEU A 332 -29.05 5.61 7.80
C LEU A 332 -29.38 4.74 9.02
N ASP A 333 -29.28 3.42 8.88
CA ASP A 333 -29.35 2.48 10.00
C ASP A 333 -28.04 2.54 10.80
N PRO A 334 -28.01 3.17 12.00
CA PRO A 334 -26.77 3.38 12.75
C PRO A 334 -26.18 2.06 13.26
N GLU A 335 -26.97 0.99 13.37
CA GLU A 335 -26.49 -0.32 13.83
C GLU A 335 -25.59 -1.01 12.80
N LYS A 336 -25.76 -0.67 11.51
CA LYS A 336 -24.98 -1.24 10.40
C LYS A 336 -23.92 -0.29 9.86
N ALA A 337 -23.89 0.95 10.33
CA ALA A 337 -23.00 1.99 9.83
C ALA A 337 -21.66 2.07 10.57
N TRP A 338 -20.62 2.43 9.83
CA TRP A 338 -19.34 2.85 10.36
C TRP A 338 -19.09 4.31 10.03
N TYR A 339 -18.46 5.02 10.95
CA TYR A 339 -18.13 6.44 10.83
C TYR A 339 -16.63 6.63 10.91
N HIS A 340 -16.09 7.58 10.16
CA HIS A 340 -14.71 8.01 10.35
C HIS A 340 -14.53 8.60 11.75
N VAL A 341 -13.50 8.18 12.48
CA VAL A 341 -13.13 8.84 13.76
C VAL A 341 -12.69 10.29 13.50
N GLY A 342 -12.00 10.50 12.38
CA GLY A 342 -11.49 11.81 11.96
C GLY A 342 -10.28 12.28 12.78
N THR A 343 -9.59 13.30 12.27
CA THR A 343 -8.52 13.97 13.02
C THR A 343 -9.09 14.63 14.29
N ILE A 344 -8.23 14.86 15.27
CA ILE A 344 -8.56 15.81 16.36
C ILE A 344 -8.96 17.15 15.72
N PRO A 345 -10.10 17.75 16.13
CA PRO A 345 -10.55 19.01 15.58
C PRO A 345 -9.50 20.12 15.72
N ASP A 346 -9.30 20.90 14.67
CA ASP A 346 -8.41 22.06 14.72
C ASP A 346 -9.04 23.23 15.51
N ASN A 347 -8.33 24.36 15.60
CA ASN A 347 -8.81 25.56 16.31
C ASN A 347 -10.10 26.17 15.71
N LYS A 348 -10.51 25.75 14.51
CA LYS A 348 -11.79 26.12 13.88
C LYS A 348 -12.85 25.02 14.04
N GLY A 349 -12.57 24.01 14.87
CA GLY A 349 -13.42 22.85 15.10
C GLY A 349 -13.49 21.89 13.92
N ARG A 350 -12.59 21.96 12.93
CA ARG A 350 -12.65 21.11 11.72
C ARG A 350 -11.95 19.79 11.97
N SER A 351 -12.62 18.68 11.66
CA SER A 351 -12.05 17.33 11.67
C SER A 351 -12.05 16.75 10.26
N PHE A 352 -11.00 16.02 9.87
CA PHE A 352 -10.82 15.50 8.51
C PHE A 352 -10.79 13.98 8.51
N ALA A 353 -11.28 13.36 7.43
CA ALA A 353 -11.03 11.94 7.20
C ALA A 353 -9.52 11.76 7.02
N PHE A 354 -8.99 10.67 7.53
CA PHE A 354 -7.62 10.30 7.24
C PHE A 354 -7.49 8.79 7.13
N ASP A 355 -6.49 8.36 6.37
CA ASP A 355 -6.06 6.97 6.31
C ASP A 355 -4.74 6.76 7.06
N LEU A 356 -4.39 5.50 7.28
CA LEU A 356 -3.05 5.09 7.67
C LEU A 356 -2.51 4.22 6.55
N ARG A 357 -1.46 4.68 5.87
CA ARG A 357 -0.64 3.81 5.01
C ARG A 357 0.39 3.15 5.91
N LEU A 358 0.22 1.86 6.18
CA LEU A 358 1.19 1.05 6.91
C LEU A 358 1.96 0.17 5.94
N MET A 359 3.26 0.41 5.82
CA MET A 359 4.18 -0.43 5.05
C MET A 359 4.83 -1.47 5.96
N MET A 360 5.01 -2.67 5.43
CA MET A 360 5.64 -3.79 6.10
C MET A 360 6.50 -4.59 5.13
N HIS A 361 7.40 -5.40 5.69
CA HIS A 361 8.28 -6.25 4.92
C HIS A 361 8.56 -7.56 5.65
N ALA A 362 8.92 -8.58 4.89
CA ALA A 362 9.30 -9.89 5.38
C ALA A 362 10.79 -9.91 5.71
N THR A 363 11.12 -10.33 6.92
CA THR A 363 12.50 -10.49 7.41
C THR A 363 12.75 -11.96 7.77
N ALA A 364 13.97 -12.31 8.14
CA ALA A 364 14.28 -13.63 8.70
C ALA A 364 13.47 -13.95 9.97
N SER A 365 13.00 -12.93 10.71
CA SER A 365 12.16 -13.10 11.90
C SER A 365 10.66 -13.16 11.61
N GLY A 366 10.24 -12.93 10.36
CA GLY A 366 8.84 -12.78 9.96
C GLY A 366 8.51 -11.36 9.49
N ILE A 367 7.23 -11.01 9.48
CA ILE A 367 6.72 -9.71 9.00
C ILE A 367 7.03 -8.62 10.04
N ARG A 368 7.57 -7.47 9.60
CA ARG A 368 7.91 -6.31 10.45
C ARG A 368 7.33 -5.01 9.90
N PRO A 369 6.94 -4.04 10.75
CA PRO A 369 6.55 -2.71 10.27
C PRO A 369 7.77 -1.95 9.75
N LEU A 370 7.59 -1.27 8.63
CA LEU A 370 8.66 -0.60 7.89
C LEU A 370 8.51 0.91 7.91
N ALA A 371 7.34 1.42 7.54
CA ALA A 371 7.01 2.85 7.50
C ALA A 371 5.52 3.05 7.74
N VAL A 372 5.15 4.20 8.30
CA VAL A 372 3.74 4.56 8.50
C VAL A 372 3.56 6.07 8.38
N TYR A 373 2.53 6.47 7.63
CA TYR A 373 2.12 7.86 7.51
C TYR A 373 0.62 7.94 7.22
N SER A 374 0.06 9.14 7.33
CA SER A 374 -1.35 9.38 7.06
C SER A 374 -1.54 10.41 5.96
N ARG A 375 -2.64 10.30 5.25
CA ARG A 375 -3.12 11.31 4.31
C ARG A 375 -4.52 11.73 4.75
N ARG A 376 -4.79 13.04 4.74
CA ARG A 376 -6.12 13.56 5.07
C ARG A 376 -6.92 13.96 3.83
N SER A 377 -8.24 13.95 3.96
CA SER A 377 -9.16 14.51 2.98
C SER A 377 -8.99 16.03 2.86
N ARG A 378 -9.55 16.60 1.79
CA ARG A 378 -9.46 18.04 1.50
C ARG A 378 -10.49 18.84 2.30
N PHE A 379 -11.68 18.27 2.49
CA PHE A 379 -12.79 18.91 3.16
C PHE A 379 -13.08 18.26 4.52
N PRO A 380 -13.47 19.04 5.56
CA PRO A 380 -13.80 18.48 6.87
C PRO A 380 -15.01 17.53 6.84
N LEU A 381 -14.97 16.50 7.67
CA LEU A 381 -16.07 15.56 7.91
C LEU A 381 -17.31 16.24 8.48
N ASN A 382 -17.11 17.25 9.32
CA ASN A 382 -18.13 17.86 10.17
C ASN A 382 -18.62 19.22 9.66
N GLN A 383 -18.58 19.43 8.34
CA GLN A 383 -19.13 20.61 7.69
C GLN A 383 -20.04 20.21 6.53
N PRO A 384 -21.10 20.99 6.24
CA PRO A 384 -21.89 20.79 5.03
C PRO A 384 -21.01 20.90 3.79
N LEU A 385 -21.15 19.93 2.89
CA LEU A 385 -20.45 19.96 1.61
C LEU A 385 -21.03 21.09 0.75
N PRO A 386 -20.21 22.00 0.21
CA PRO A 386 -20.68 23.03 -0.74
C PRO A 386 -21.31 22.41 -1.99
N GLU A 387 -22.30 23.07 -2.58
CA GLU A 387 -23.04 22.56 -3.76
C GLU A 387 -22.16 22.25 -4.98
N ASN A 388 -20.99 22.88 -5.08
CA ASN A 388 -20.03 22.68 -6.16
C ASN A 388 -18.95 21.63 -5.85
N MET A 389 -19.06 20.90 -4.74
CA MET A 389 -18.15 19.84 -4.35
C MET A 389 -18.89 18.49 -4.32
N ASN A 390 -18.13 17.41 -4.49
CA ASN A 390 -18.65 16.04 -4.36
C ASN A 390 -18.05 15.35 -3.14
N SER A 391 -18.63 14.21 -2.77
CA SER A 391 -18.30 13.44 -1.59
C SER A 391 -16.83 13.01 -1.54
N TRP A 392 -16.14 12.92 -2.68
CA TRP A 392 -14.71 12.60 -2.71
C TRP A 392 -13.86 13.63 -1.97
N GLU A 393 -14.27 14.90 -1.93
CA GLU A 393 -13.58 15.94 -1.17
C GLU A 393 -13.55 15.66 0.34
N VAL A 394 -14.57 14.96 0.85
CA VAL A 394 -14.73 14.59 2.26
C VAL A 394 -14.04 13.27 2.59
N TYR A 395 -14.15 12.28 1.71
CA TYR A 395 -13.74 10.89 1.98
C TYR A 395 -12.41 10.49 1.32
N GLY A 396 -12.04 11.14 0.22
CA GLY A 396 -10.85 10.84 -0.57
C GLY A 396 -9.57 11.35 0.08
N THR A 397 -8.67 10.45 0.45
CA THR A 397 -7.38 10.78 1.11
C THR A 397 -6.20 10.79 0.15
N ASN A 398 -6.37 10.39 -1.11
CA ASN A 398 -5.24 10.30 -2.04
C ASN A 398 -4.59 11.65 -2.34
N LEU A 399 -3.26 11.68 -2.38
CA LEU A 399 -2.48 12.90 -2.62
C LEU A 399 -2.30 13.24 -4.09
N SER A 400 -2.41 12.24 -4.97
CA SER A 400 -2.20 12.41 -6.41
C SER A 400 -3.30 13.26 -7.02
N ILE A 401 -2.91 14.37 -7.64
CA ILE A 401 -3.79 15.25 -8.40
C ILE A 401 -3.34 15.15 -9.86
N LYS A 402 -4.29 14.90 -10.77
CA LYS A 402 -4.03 14.93 -12.20
C LYS A 402 -4.17 16.37 -12.68
N GLY A 403 -3.05 17.00 -13.04
CA GLY A 403 -3.01 18.31 -13.70
C GLY A 403 -2.96 18.16 -15.24
N GLU A 404 -2.95 19.30 -15.93
CA GLU A 404 -2.88 19.36 -17.41
C GLU A 404 -1.55 18.78 -17.95
N ASP A 405 -0.43 19.03 -17.25
CA ASP A 405 0.91 18.58 -17.63
C ASP A 405 1.36 17.25 -16.97
N GLY A 406 0.43 16.53 -16.33
CA GLY A 406 0.71 15.26 -15.66
C GLY A 406 0.36 15.26 -14.17
N TRP A 407 1.04 14.43 -13.38
CA TRP A 407 0.70 14.21 -11.97
C TRP A 407 1.41 15.20 -11.03
N THR A 408 0.64 15.87 -10.17
CA THR A 408 1.14 16.64 -9.02
C THR A 408 0.67 16.03 -7.69
N TYR A 409 1.21 16.51 -6.57
CA TYR A 409 0.93 15.98 -5.23
C TYR A 409 0.52 17.09 -4.26
N ALA A 410 -0.56 16.86 -3.51
CA ALA A 410 -0.98 17.72 -2.40
C ALA A 410 -0.22 17.38 -1.11
N ASP A 411 1.05 17.77 -1.01
CA ASP A 411 1.91 17.46 0.13
C ASP A 411 1.43 18.12 1.44
N GLU A 412 0.62 19.17 1.38
CA GLU A 412 -0.02 19.82 2.53
C GLU A 412 -1.07 18.96 3.24
N ARG A 413 -1.54 17.89 2.57
CA ARG A 413 -2.44 16.87 3.14
C ARG A 413 -1.70 15.63 3.67
N LEU A 414 -0.39 15.56 3.47
CA LEU A 414 0.46 14.55 4.09
C LEU A 414 0.64 14.85 5.58
N MET A 415 0.30 13.89 6.42
CA MET A 415 0.48 13.91 7.86
C MET A 415 1.60 12.95 8.24
N LEU A 416 2.78 13.52 8.52
CA LEU A 416 3.95 12.76 8.95
C LEU A 416 3.72 12.19 10.35
N PHE A 417 4.36 11.07 10.67
CA PHE A 417 4.33 10.51 12.03
C PHE A 417 5.46 11.12 12.87
N ASP A 418 5.53 12.46 12.84
CA ASP A 418 6.51 13.28 13.54
C ASP A 418 5.90 13.87 14.83
N ILE A 419 6.75 14.51 15.64
CA ILE A 419 6.35 15.15 16.91
C ILE A 419 5.22 16.17 16.72
N ARG A 420 5.10 16.81 15.55
CA ARG A 420 4.14 17.90 15.30
C ARG A 420 2.76 17.40 14.88
N ASN A 421 2.71 16.36 14.07
CA ASN A 421 1.49 15.94 13.38
C ASN A 421 0.84 14.72 14.01
N PHE A 422 1.59 13.81 14.64
CA PHE A 422 1.05 12.54 15.13
C PHE A 422 -0.09 12.73 16.14
N GLY A 423 0.03 13.71 17.05
CA GLY A 423 -1.02 14.01 18.03
C GLY A 423 -2.37 14.44 17.42
N GLN A 424 -2.37 14.96 16.19
CA GLN A 424 -3.59 15.36 15.47
C GLN A 424 -4.39 14.16 14.96
N LEU A 425 -3.78 12.98 14.89
CA LEU A 425 -4.44 11.76 14.41
C LEU A 425 -5.23 11.04 15.52
N GLY A 426 -4.98 11.39 16.80
CA GLY A 426 -5.63 10.73 17.94
C GLY A 426 -5.34 9.23 18.04
N LEU A 427 -4.22 8.77 17.48
CA LEU A 427 -3.79 7.37 17.49
C LEU A 427 -2.86 7.08 18.67
N GLY A 428 -3.03 5.91 19.29
CA GLY A 428 -2.11 5.38 20.29
C GLY A 428 -1.29 4.20 19.77
N ILE A 429 -0.44 3.66 20.66
CA ILE A 429 0.33 2.44 20.39
C ILE A 429 -0.57 1.25 20.05
N ASP A 430 -1.75 1.17 20.69
CA ASP A 430 -2.70 0.08 20.51
C ASP A 430 -3.31 0.08 19.12
N GLU A 431 -3.66 1.25 18.58
CA GLU A 431 -4.11 1.39 17.19
C GLU A 431 -3.00 1.01 16.21
N LEU A 432 -1.74 1.40 16.45
CA LEU A 432 -0.62 1.00 15.58
C LEU A 432 -0.41 -0.52 15.57
N ILE A 433 -0.44 -1.16 16.73
CA ILE A 433 -0.35 -2.63 16.85
C ILE A 433 -1.53 -3.31 16.15
N LYS A 434 -2.77 -2.85 16.38
CA LYS A 434 -3.96 -3.38 15.71
C LYS A 434 -3.86 -3.24 14.20
N GLY A 435 -3.44 -2.07 13.72
CA GLY A 435 -3.24 -1.80 12.30
C GLY A 435 -2.21 -2.75 11.69
N PHE A 436 -1.08 -2.94 12.36
CA PHE A 436 -0.03 -3.86 11.91
C PHE A 436 -0.50 -5.32 11.88
N VAL A 437 -1.21 -5.80 12.90
CA VAL A 437 -1.74 -7.17 12.91
C VAL A 437 -2.74 -7.38 11.77
N GLN A 438 -3.65 -6.42 11.52
CA GLN A 438 -4.56 -6.48 10.36
C GLN A 438 -3.84 -6.49 9.01
N SER A 439 -2.84 -5.63 8.89
CA SER A 439 -1.93 -5.57 7.76
C SER A 439 -1.22 -6.90 7.50
N ALA A 440 -0.67 -7.52 8.55
CA ALA A 440 0.01 -8.82 8.45
C ALA A 440 -0.97 -9.95 8.06
N MET A 441 -2.19 -9.95 8.61
CA MET A 441 -3.25 -10.89 8.19
C MET A 441 -3.60 -10.73 6.70
N ALA A 442 -3.73 -9.48 6.22
CA ALA A 442 -4.02 -9.21 4.81
C ALA A 442 -2.90 -9.69 3.87
N VAL A 443 -1.63 -9.46 4.25
CA VAL A 443 -0.47 -9.98 3.50
C VAL A 443 -0.45 -11.50 3.51
N TYR A 444 -0.65 -12.12 4.66
CA TYR A 444 -0.74 -13.58 4.79
C TYR A 444 -1.83 -14.13 3.86
N ALA A 445 -3.04 -13.57 3.91
CA ALA A 445 -4.17 -14.03 3.09
C ALA A 445 -3.86 -13.97 1.58
N ILE A 446 -3.30 -12.85 1.11
CA ILE A 446 -2.94 -12.66 -0.31
C ILE A 446 -1.79 -13.59 -0.71
N ASP A 447 -0.78 -13.78 0.16
CA ASP A 447 0.33 -14.68 -0.15
C ASP A 447 -0.10 -16.15 -0.19
N GLN A 448 -0.99 -16.59 0.72
CA GLN A 448 -1.58 -17.93 0.67
C GLN A 448 -2.37 -18.15 -0.62
N ASN A 449 -3.10 -17.12 -1.08
CA ASN A 449 -3.77 -17.19 -2.38
C ASN A 449 -2.75 -17.26 -3.54
N ALA A 450 -1.63 -16.54 -3.46
CA ALA A 450 -0.55 -16.63 -4.45
C ALA A 450 0.06 -18.03 -4.48
N ILE A 451 0.33 -18.63 -3.32
CA ILE A 451 0.85 -20.00 -3.20
C ILE A 451 -0.15 -21.00 -3.79
N LYS A 452 -1.44 -20.87 -3.49
CA LYS A 452 -2.46 -21.77 -4.03
C LYS A 452 -2.61 -21.65 -5.55
N THR A 453 -2.46 -20.44 -6.09
CA THR A 453 -2.74 -20.15 -7.51
C THR A 453 -1.51 -20.36 -8.40
N PHE A 454 -0.32 -20.03 -7.89
CA PHE A 454 0.94 -20.00 -8.65
C PHE A 454 2.04 -20.86 -8.05
N GLY A 455 1.83 -21.43 -6.87
CA GLY A 455 2.73 -22.43 -6.32
C GLY A 455 2.57 -23.72 -7.10
N ASP A 456 3.56 -24.05 -7.93
CA ASP A 456 3.60 -25.35 -8.59
C ASP A 456 3.60 -26.49 -7.55
N ILE A 457 2.84 -27.54 -7.88
CA ILE A 457 2.96 -28.90 -7.35
C ILE A 457 4.34 -29.43 -7.81
N GLN A 458 5.42 -28.91 -7.22
CA GLN A 458 6.80 -29.34 -7.47
C GLN A 458 7.52 -29.62 -6.14
N SER A 459 6.84 -30.35 -5.24
CA SER A 459 7.47 -30.96 -4.06
C SER A 459 7.64 -32.48 -4.23
N ASN A 460 7.75 -32.97 -5.47
CA ASN A 460 8.04 -34.38 -5.80
C ASN A 460 8.89 -34.49 -7.08
N LEU A 461 10.00 -33.75 -7.15
CA LEU A 461 11.14 -34.09 -8.01
C LEU A 461 12.43 -33.93 -7.21
#